data_AF-A0AAU6WCK9-F1
#
_entry.id   AF-A0AAU6WCK9-F1
#
_cell.length_a   1.000
_cell.length_b   1.000
_cell.length_c   1.000
_cell.angle_alpha   90.00
_cell.angle_beta   90.00
_cell.angle_gamma   90.00
#
_symmetry.space_group_name_H-M   'P 1'
#
loop_
_entity.id
_entity.type
_entity.pdbx_description
1 polymer ?
#
loop_
_entity_poly.entity_id
_entity_poly.type
_entity_poly.pdbx_seq_one_letter_code
_entity_poly.pdbx_strand_id
1 'polypeptide(L)'
;MAASTVNAGNLGLPIALYALGDISLAAPVALFQMAIMTPVSLSMMEKATSSKEPGGQSVLVRTLSNPMIIASAAGLACSIFHWMPPQLLLTPIELLSGASIPAMLLGFGISLVGSKPLQKSTQRRTEVWVAAGLKLVAHPLLAWALAAWVFRLDSTGQYIAVIMAALPTAQNIFVNADRYSAGITIAKDTVLVTTILGIPVMLAFAGLLHP
;
A
#
# COMPACT_ATOMS: atom_id res chain seq x y z
N MET A 1 -2.12 -0.50 -8.73
CA MET A 1 -1.62 -0.82 -7.37
C MET A 1 -0.42 0.02 -6.98
N ALA A 2 0.74 -0.11 -7.65
CA ALA A 2 1.98 0.56 -7.23
C ALA A 2 1.87 2.10 -7.11
N ALA A 3 1.07 2.76 -7.94
CA ALA A 3 0.84 4.20 -7.88
C ALA A 3 -0.28 4.64 -6.92
N SER A 4 -1.13 3.71 -6.47
CA SER A 4 -2.41 4.02 -5.81
C SER A 4 -2.43 3.71 -4.31
N THR A 5 -1.49 2.92 -3.80
CA THR A 5 -1.40 2.60 -2.37
C THR A 5 -0.15 3.22 -1.74
N VAL A 6 -0.31 3.70 -0.51
CA VAL A 6 0.70 4.33 0.31
C VAL A 6 1.15 3.40 1.43
N ASN A 7 2.41 3.51 1.83
CA ASN A 7 2.95 2.77 2.96
C ASN A 7 2.47 3.33 4.31
N ALA A 8 1.16 3.33 4.54
CA ALA A 8 0.53 3.90 5.73
C ALA A 8 0.88 3.15 7.02
N GLY A 9 1.01 1.82 6.95
CA GLY A 9 1.36 1.00 8.11
C GLY A 9 2.80 1.22 8.57
N ASN A 10 3.79 1.03 7.68
CA ASN A 10 5.19 1.02 8.11
C ASN A 10 5.80 2.42 8.18
N LEU A 11 5.38 3.35 7.31
CA LEU A 11 5.90 4.71 7.27
C LEU A 11 4.86 5.76 7.68
N GLY A 12 3.58 5.53 7.41
CA GLY A 12 2.51 6.47 7.79
C GLY A 12 2.36 6.64 9.30
N LEU A 13 2.37 5.57 10.10
CA LEU A 13 2.29 5.67 11.57
C LEU A 13 3.43 6.51 12.19
N PRO A 14 4.72 6.23 11.91
CA PRO A 14 5.79 7.05 12.46
C PRO A 14 5.76 8.48 11.90
N ILE A 15 5.46 8.69 10.62
CA ILE A 15 5.37 10.04 10.06
C ILE A 15 4.19 10.83 10.67
N ALA A 16 3.05 10.18 10.90
CA ALA A 16 1.93 10.82 11.56
C ALA A 16 2.27 11.22 12.99
N LEU A 17 3.00 10.38 13.73
CA LEU A 17 3.50 10.75 15.06
C LEU A 17 4.50 11.92 15.00
N TYR A 18 5.53 11.82 14.18
CA TYR A 18 6.67 12.74 14.20
C TYR A 18 6.42 14.05 13.46
N ALA A 19 5.70 14.02 12.33
CA ALA A 19 5.47 15.19 11.48
C ALA A 19 4.08 15.82 11.69
N LEU A 20 3.10 15.05 12.17
CA LEU A 20 1.72 15.53 12.38
C LEU A 20 1.31 15.56 13.86
N GLY A 21 2.11 14.98 14.77
CA GLY A 21 1.87 14.98 16.21
C GLY A 21 0.83 13.96 16.71
N ASP A 22 0.19 13.20 15.82
CA ASP A 22 -0.87 12.25 16.18
C ASP A 22 -0.88 11.03 15.25
N ILE A 23 -0.64 9.85 15.84
CA ILE A 23 -0.68 8.54 15.16
C ILE A 23 -2.05 8.27 14.54
N SER A 24 -3.12 8.75 15.18
CA SER A 24 -4.51 8.48 14.78
C SER A 24 -4.81 9.00 13.38
N LEU A 25 -4.07 9.99 12.90
CA LEU A 25 -4.22 10.56 11.55
C LEU A 25 -3.88 9.56 10.43
N ALA A 26 -3.05 8.55 10.70
CA ALA A 26 -2.74 7.49 9.75
C ALA A 26 -3.79 6.37 9.71
N ALA A 27 -4.59 6.23 10.77
CA ALA A 27 -5.52 5.11 10.92
C ALA A 27 -6.60 5.06 9.82
N PRO A 28 -7.29 6.17 9.46
CA PRO A 28 -8.30 6.13 8.38
C PRO A 28 -7.71 5.71 7.04
N VAL A 29 -6.50 6.19 6.72
CA VAL A 29 -5.78 5.86 5.47
C VAL A 29 -5.37 4.38 5.45
N ALA A 30 -4.89 3.86 6.57
CA ALA A 30 -4.53 2.44 6.70
C ALA A 30 -5.78 1.54 6.59
N LEU A 31 -6.85 1.89 7.31
CA LEU A 31 -8.12 1.15 7.31
C LEU A 31 -8.75 1.12 5.92
N PHE A 32 -8.85 2.26 5.25
CA PHE A 32 -9.40 2.32 3.89
C PHE A 32 -8.60 1.43 2.92
N GLN A 33 -7.27 1.44 3.01
CA GLN A 33 -6.45 0.61 2.15
C GLN A 33 -6.58 -0.88 2.44
N MET A 34 -6.66 -1.25 3.72
CA MET A 34 -6.80 -2.65 4.14
C MET A 34 -8.20 -3.20 3.86
N ALA A 35 -9.24 -2.44 4.19
CA ALA A 35 -10.63 -2.89 4.09
C ALA A 35 -11.18 -2.84 2.67
N ILE A 36 -10.71 -1.90 1.83
CA ILE A 36 -11.30 -1.65 0.51
C ILE A 36 -10.27 -1.84 -0.60
N MET A 37 -9.21 -1.02 -0.62
CA MET A 37 -8.29 -1.00 -1.77
C MET A 37 -7.58 -2.33 -1.99
N THR A 38 -7.13 -2.98 -0.92
CA THR A 38 -6.36 -4.23 -0.99
C THR A 38 -7.23 -5.38 -1.51
N PRO A 39 -8.43 -5.67 -0.94
CA PRO A 39 -9.33 -6.68 -1.50
C PRO A 39 -9.68 -6.42 -2.96
N VAL A 40 -10.08 -5.18 -3.31
CA VAL A 40 -10.43 -4.82 -4.70
C VAL A 40 -9.26 -5.08 -5.64
N SER A 41 -8.06 -4.65 -5.27
CA SER A 41 -6.87 -4.82 -6.09
C SER A 41 -6.47 -6.30 -6.25
N LEU A 42 -6.58 -7.09 -5.19
CA LEU A 42 -6.31 -8.54 -5.24
C LEU A 42 -7.36 -9.25 -6.10
N SER A 43 -8.64 -8.90 -5.99
CA SER A 43 -9.68 -9.43 -6.88
C SER A 43 -9.42 -9.11 -8.35
N MET A 44 -8.91 -7.90 -8.65
CA MET A 44 -8.50 -7.53 -10.01
C MET A 44 -7.29 -8.32 -10.48
N MET A 45 -6.28 -8.50 -9.63
CA MET A 45 -5.10 -9.33 -9.95
C MET A 45 -5.48 -10.78 -10.20
N GLU A 46 -6.28 -11.39 -9.34
CA GLU A 46 -6.78 -12.76 -9.49
C GLU A 46 -7.47 -12.95 -10.85
N LYS A 47 -8.34 -12.01 -11.23
CA LYS A 47 -9.00 -12.02 -12.55
C LYS A 47 -8.01 -11.90 -13.71
N ALA A 48 -6.97 -11.09 -13.56
CA ALA A 48 -5.98 -10.85 -14.61
C ALA A 48 -4.99 -12.03 -14.77
N THR A 49 -4.68 -12.75 -13.69
CA THR A 49 -3.70 -13.85 -13.70
C THR A 49 -4.32 -15.24 -13.81
N SER A 50 -5.63 -15.37 -13.63
CA SER A 50 -6.32 -16.67 -13.75
C SER A 50 -6.36 -17.11 -15.22
N SER A 51 -5.30 -17.77 -15.67
CA SER A 51 -5.22 -18.41 -16.97
C SER A 51 -6.16 -19.64 -17.05
N LYS A 52 -7.18 -19.54 -17.92
CA LYS A 52 -7.98 -20.63 -18.52
C LYS A 52 -8.67 -21.60 -17.56
N GLU A 53 -9.92 -21.31 -17.21
CA GLU A 53 -11.01 -22.29 -17.07
C GLU A 53 -12.33 -21.59 -17.44
N PRO A 54 -13.12 -22.09 -18.40
CA PRO A 54 -14.33 -21.44 -18.90
C PRO A 54 -15.50 -21.67 -17.91
N GLY A 55 -15.58 -20.84 -16.88
CA GLY A 55 -16.73 -20.85 -15.98
C GLY A 55 -16.71 -19.64 -15.07
N GLY A 56 -17.61 -18.69 -15.27
CA GLY A 56 -17.76 -17.50 -14.42
C GLY A 56 -18.00 -17.81 -12.93
N GLN A 57 -18.38 -19.06 -12.61
CA GLN A 57 -18.49 -19.57 -11.24
C GLN A 57 -17.13 -19.84 -10.57
N SER A 58 -16.06 -20.18 -11.31
CA SER A 58 -14.76 -20.55 -10.71
C SER A 58 -13.99 -19.33 -10.19
N VAL A 59 -14.13 -18.17 -10.84
CA VAL A 59 -13.42 -16.93 -10.49
C VAL A 59 -13.97 -16.32 -9.20
N LEU A 60 -15.29 -16.33 -9.00
CA LEU A 60 -15.92 -15.82 -7.77
C LEU A 60 -15.55 -16.71 -6.58
N VAL A 61 -15.60 -18.03 -6.75
CA VAL A 61 -15.17 -18.99 -5.72
C VAL A 61 -13.68 -18.82 -5.42
N ARG A 62 -12.79 -18.70 -6.42
CA ARG A 62 -11.35 -18.45 -6.19
C ARG A 62 -11.07 -17.15 -5.45
N THR A 63 -11.78 -16.09 -5.82
CA THR A 63 -11.65 -14.79 -5.15
C THR A 63 -12.09 -14.88 -3.69
N LEU A 64 -13.22 -15.55 -3.42
CA LEU A 64 -13.70 -15.78 -2.05
C LEU A 64 -12.85 -16.79 -1.28
N SER A 65 -12.14 -17.70 -1.97
CA SER A 65 -11.18 -18.62 -1.36
C SER A 65 -9.81 -18.00 -1.10
N ASN A 66 -9.59 -16.73 -1.45
CA ASN A 66 -8.32 -16.06 -1.23
C ASN A 66 -8.10 -15.82 0.28
N PRO A 67 -7.06 -16.41 0.91
CA PRO A 67 -6.78 -16.25 2.34
C PRO A 67 -6.72 -14.79 2.80
N MET A 68 -6.21 -13.87 1.97
CA MET A 68 -6.15 -12.44 2.30
C MET A 68 -7.55 -11.80 2.39
N ILE A 69 -8.45 -12.18 1.48
CA ILE A 69 -9.83 -11.69 1.46
C ILE A 69 -10.59 -12.30 2.63
N ILE A 70 -10.44 -13.61 2.87
CA ILE A 70 -11.06 -14.30 4.01
C ILE A 70 -10.59 -13.68 5.34
N ALA A 71 -9.28 -13.47 5.52
CA ALA A 71 -8.73 -12.90 6.74
C ALA A 71 -9.20 -11.45 6.96
N SER A 72 -9.25 -10.63 5.90
CA SER A 72 -9.75 -9.24 5.98
C SER A 72 -11.24 -9.21 6.32
N ALA A 73 -12.05 -10.08 5.71
CA ALA A 73 -13.48 -10.18 5.98
C ALA A 73 -13.75 -10.70 7.40
N ALA A 74 -12.99 -11.70 7.86
CA ALA A 74 -13.07 -12.20 9.23
C ALA A 74 -12.69 -11.12 10.25
N GLY A 75 -11.60 -10.39 10.02
CA GLY A 75 -11.19 -9.28 10.88
C GLY A 75 -12.22 -8.16 10.94
N LEU A 76 -12.80 -7.80 9.79
CA LEU A 76 -13.89 -6.82 9.72
C LEU A 76 -15.13 -7.31 10.46
N ALA A 77 -15.51 -8.57 10.30
CA ALA A 77 -16.64 -9.17 11.01
C ALA A 77 -16.41 -9.13 12.53
N CYS A 78 -15.25 -9.55 13.02
CA CYS A 78 -14.89 -9.45 14.44
C CYS A 78 -15.00 -8.00 14.95
N SER A 79 -14.55 -7.02 14.15
CA SER A 79 -14.65 -5.61 14.49
C SER A 79 -16.09 -5.10 14.57
N ILE A 80 -16.97 -5.52 13.63
CA ILE A 80 -18.38 -5.11 13.59
C ILE A 80 -19.17 -5.74 14.75
N PHE A 81 -18.92 -7.02 15.03
CA PHE A 81 -19.61 -7.74 16.11
C PHE A 81 -18.99 -7.52 17.49
N HIS A 82 -17.95 -6.68 17.58
CA HIS A 82 -17.16 -6.46 18.80
C HIS A 82 -16.71 -7.78 19.47
N TRP A 83 -16.44 -8.80 18.66
CA TRP A 83 -16.06 -10.11 19.13
C TRP A 83 -14.53 -10.23 19.19
N MET A 84 -14.01 -10.51 20.39
CA MET A 84 -12.58 -10.79 20.58
C MET A 84 -12.33 -12.30 20.53
N PRO A 85 -11.48 -12.78 19.60
CA PRO A 85 -11.06 -14.18 19.58
C PRO A 85 -10.34 -14.56 20.88
N PRO A 86 -10.41 -15.83 21.33
CA PRO A 86 -9.67 -16.30 22.49
C PRO A 86 -8.16 -16.16 22.28
N GLN A 87 -7.42 -15.96 23.38
CA GLN A 87 -5.96 -15.76 23.35
C GLN A 87 -5.19 -16.88 22.64
N LEU A 88 -5.70 -18.12 22.71
CA LEU A 88 -5.11 -19.26 22.01
C LEU A 88 -5.03 -19.06 20.48
N LEU A 89 -5.95 -18.30 19.89
CA LEU A 89 -5.93 -17.92 18.48
C LEU A 89 -5.15 -16.62 18.23
N LEU A 90 -5.20 -15.66 19.15
CA LEU A 90 -4.52 -14.37 18.99
C LEU A 90 -3.00 -14.50 19.08
N THR A 91 -2.46 -15.30 20.02
CA THR A 91 -1.01 -15.39 20.23
C THR A 91 -0.25 -15.81 18.97
N PRO A 92 -0.64 -16.88 18.23
CA PRO A 92 0.04 -17.23 16.98
C PRO A 92 -0.11 -16.14 15.90
N ILE A 93 -1.29 -15.50 15.81
CA ILE A 93 -1.55 -14.42 14.84
C ILE A 93 -0.64 -13.23 15.12
N GLU A 94 -0.51 -12.83 16.38
CA GLU A 94 0.37 -11.73 16.81
C GLU A 94 1.83 -12.03 16.49
N LEU A 95 2.31 -13.23 16.81
CA LEU A 95 3.69 -13.65 16.49
C LEU A 95 3.97 -13.65 14.99
N LEU A 96 3.06 -14.22 14.18
CA LEU A 96 3.20 -14.25 12.72
C LEU A 96 3.11 -12.85 12.11
N SER A 97 2.19 -12.02 12.59
CA SER A 97 2.03 -10.64 12.11
C SER A 97 3.25 -9.77 12.44
N GLY A 98 3.81 -9.91 13.65
CA GLY A 98 5.03 -9.22 14.08
C GLY A 98 6.26 -9.63 13.26
N ALA A 99 6.36 -10.91 12.88
CA ALA A 99 7.45 -11.41 12.04
C ALA A 99 7.28 -11.05 10.54
N SER A 100 6.06 -10.73 10.10
CA SER A 100 5.75 -10.53 8.68
C SER A 100 6.48 -9.33 8.05
N ILE A 101 6.58 -8.20 8.76
CA ILE A 101 7.26 -7.00 8.24
C ILE A 101 8.77 -7.25 8.05
N PRO A 102 9.53 -7.75 9.07
CA PRO A 102 10.92 -8.11 8.88
C PRO A 102 11.15 -9.14 7.78
N ALA A 103 10.34 -10.20 7.72
CA ALA A 103 10.45 -11.23 6.68
C ALA A 103 10.22 -10.66 5.29
N MET A 104 9.25 -9.75 5.13
CA MET A 104 8.98 -9.05 3.88
C MET A 104 10.14 -8.13 3.46
N LEU A 105 10.76 -7.42 4.41
CA LEU A 105 11.95 -6.58 4.15
C LEU A 105 13.15 -7.41 3.72
N LEU A 106 13.40 -8.55 4.37
CA LEU A 106 14.45 -9.49 3.99
C LEU A 106 14.20 -10.07 2.60
N GLY A 107 12.98 -10.53 2.31
CA GLY A 107 12.61 -11.04 0.99
C GLY A 107 12.75 -10.00 -0.11
N PHE A 108 12.33 -8.76 0.15
CA PHE A 108 12.55 -7.62 -0.75
C PHE A 108 14.04 -7.36 -0.98
N GLY A 109 14.85 -7.34 0.08
CA GLY A 109 16.30 -7.17 -0.01
C GLY A 109 16.99 -8.27 -0.82
N ILE A 110 16.64 -9.54 -0.58
CA ILE A 110 17.14 -10.69 -1.36
C ILE A 110 16.74 -10.53 -2.84
N SER A 111 15.51 -10.10 -3.12
CA SER A 111 15.03 -9.86 -4.49
C SER A 111 15.80 -8.74 -5.21
N LEU A 112 16.48 -7.85 -4.48
CA LEU A 112 17.33 -6.82 -5.07
C LEU A 112 18.71 -7.36 -5.49
N VAL A 113 19.21 -8.43 -4.87
CA VAL A 113 20.52 -9.03 -5.17
C VAL A 113 20.56 -9.51 -6.63
N GLY A 114 21.56 -9.06 -7.38
CA GLY A 114 21.71 -9.40 -8.80
C GLY A 114 20.71 -8.70 -9.75
N SER A 115 19.71 -8.00 -9.21
CA SER A 115 18.85 -7.16 -10.02
C SER A 115 19.54 -5.82 -10.34
N LYS A 116 19.31 -5.29 -11.53
CA LYS A 116 19.71 -3.92 -11.88
C LYS A 116 18.43 -3.09 -11.96
N PRO A 117 18.02 -2.42 -10.87
CA PRO A 117 16.85 -1.56 -10.89
C PRO A 117 16.97 -0.57 -12.05
N LEU A 118 15.88 -0.36 -12.80
CA LEU A 118 15.84 0.60 -13.93
C LEU A 118 16.75 0.25 -15.12
N GLN A 119 17.13 -1.01 -15.33
CA GLN A 119 17.94 -1.43 -16.49
C GLN A 119 17.28 -1.00 -17.82
N LYS A 120 18.06 -0.33 -18.68
CA LYS A 120 17.58 0.33 -19.92
C LYS A 120 16.91 -0.61 -20.95
N SER A 121 17.15 -1.92 -20.90
CA SER A 121 16.75 -2.87 -21.96
C SER A 121 15.32 -3.38 -21.85
N THR A 122 14.53 -2.94 -20.87
CA THR A 122 13.20 -3.50 -20.63
C THR A 122 12.16 -2.39 -20.69
N GLN A 123 11.09 -2.57 -21.48
CA GLN A 123 9.93 -1.65 -21.59
C GLN A 123 9.34 -1.23 -20.21
N ARG A 124 9.64 -1.98 -19.15
CA ARG A 124 9.24 -1.77 -17.77
C ARG A 124 9.85 -0.53 -17.08
N ARG A 125 10.94 0.06 -17.61
CA ARG A 125 11.55 1.28 -17.00
C ARG A 125 10.59 2.48 -17.06
N THR A 126 9.93 2.67 -18.19
CA THR A 126 8.94 3.76 -18.36
C THR A 126 7.78 3.58 -17.39
N GLU A 127 7.28 2.35 -17.24
CA GLU A 127 6.19 2.03 -16.31
C GLU A 127 6.54 2.34 -14.86
N VAL A 128 7.77 2.04 -14.42
CA VAL A 128 8.25 2.37 -13.07
C VAL A 128 8.31 3.88 -12.85
N TRP A 129 8.86 4.64 -13.80
CA TRP A 129 8.93 6.10 -13.67
C TRP A 129 7.56 6.76 -13.71
N VAL A 130 6.66 6.27 -14.56
CA VAL A 130 5.27 6.73 -14.60
C VAL A 130 4.58 6.41 -13.26
N ALA A 131 4.74 5.20 -12.73
CA ALA A 131 4.17 4.83 -11.44
C ALA A 131 4.73 5.68 -10.29
N ALA A 132 6.04 5.92 -10.28
CA ALA A 132 6.69 6.77 -9.29
C ALA A 132 6.22 8.24 -9.40
N GLY A 133 6.14 8.79 -10.60
CA GLY A 133 5.64 10.16 -10.83
C GLY A 133 4.17 10.31 -10.42
N LEU A 134 3.32 9.35 -10.79
CA LEU A 134 1.94 9.31 -10.33
C LEU A 134 1.85 9.23 -8.81
N LYS A 135 2.71 8.43 -8.16
CA LYS A 135 2.67 8.22 -6.71
C LYS A 135 3.19 9.40 -5.91
N LEU A 136 4.29 10.00 -6.36
CA LEU A 136 5.04 11.02 -5.60
C LEU A 136 4.59 12.44 -5.94
N VAL A 137 4.03 12.67 -7.12
CA VAL A 137 3.64 14.02 -7.58
C VAL A 137 2.15 14.10 -7.81
N ALA A 138 1.59 13.26 -8.69
CA ALA A 138 0.18 13.38 -9.04
C ALA A 138 -0.75 13.10 -7.86
N HIS A 139 -0.45 12.08 -7.05
CA HIS A 139 -1.28 11.68 -5.92
C HIS A 139 -1.30 12.74 -4.80
N PRO A 140 -0.17 13.30 -4.33
CA PRO A 140 -0.19 14.39 -3.34
C PRO A 140 -0.85 15.67 -3.87
N LEU A 141 -0.63 16.03 -5.15
CA LEU A 141 -1.28 17.18 -5.76
C LEU A 141 -2.80 17.00 -5.87
N LEU A 142 -3.25 15.78 -6.21
CA LEU A 142 -4.67 15.45 -6.22
C LEU A 142 -5.26 15.51 -4.81
N ALA A 143 -4.55 15.01 -3.80
CA ALA A 143 -4.98 15.10 -2.41
C ALA A 143 -5.10 16.56 -1.96
N TRP A 144 -4.13 17.41 -2.31
CA TRP A 144 -4.19 18.86 -2.06
C TRP A 144 -5.39 19.52 -2.75
N ALA A 145 -5.57 19.26 -4.05
CA ALA A 145 -6.66 19.82 -4.84
C ALA A 145 -8.04 19.45 -4.28
N LEU A 146 -8.22 18.17 -3.90
CA LEU A 146 -9.45 17.70 -3.28
C LEU A 146 -9.65 18.32 -1.89
N ALA A 147 -8.60 18.38 -1.07
CA ALA A 147 -8.64 18.98 0.26
C ALA A 147 -9.01 20.47 0.20
N ALA A 148 -8.43 21.21 -0.74
CA ALA A 148 -8.62 22.66 -0.88
C ALA A 148 -9.97 23.02 -1.52
N TRP A 149 -10.34 22.38 -2.64
CA TRP A 149 -11.48 22.82 -3.44
C TRP A 149 -12.77 22.04 -3.21
N VAL A 150 -12.66 20.74 -2.91
CA VAL A 150 -13.85 19.88 -2.71
C VAL A 150 -14.25 19.87 -1.25
N PHE A 151 -13.31 19.53 -0.36
CA PHE A 151 -13.57 19.38 1.07
C PHE A 151 -13.36 20.68 1.86
N ARG A 152 -12.70 21.69 1.26
CA ARG A 152 -12.43 23.01 1.86
C ARG A 152 -11.84 22.91 3.27
N LEU A 153 -10.87 22.01 3.44
CA LEU A 153 -10.15 21.82 4.69
C LEU A 153 -9.30 23.06 5.01
N ASP A 154 -9.04 23.26 6.29
CA ASP A 154 -8.09 24.26 6.78
C ASP A 154 -6.65 23.90 6.41
N SER A 155 -5.70 24.82 6.62
CA SER A 155 -4.29 24.61 6.27
C SER A 155 -3.72 23.34 6.90
N THR A 156 -4.11 23.04 8.15
CA THR A 156 -3.70 21.83 8.86
C THR A 156 -4.26 20.56 8.20
N GLY A 157 -5.56 20.54 7.87
CA GLY A 157 -6.18 19.40 7.19
C GLY A 157 -5.60 19.15 5.79
N GLN A 158 -5.29 20.22 5.04
CA GLN A 158 -4.60 20.13 3.76
C GLN A 158 -3.19 19.55 3.92
N TYR A 159 -2.41 20.03 4.89
CA TYR A 159 -1.07 19.53 5.20
C TYR A 159 -1.11 18.03 5.52
N ILE A 160 -1.99 17.60 6.44
CA ILE A 160 -2.16 16.18 6.81
C ILE A 160 -2.47 15.32 5.58
N ALA A 161 -3.46 15.72 4.77
CA ALA A 161 -3.86 14.98 3.59
C ALA A 161 -2.71 14.81 2.58
N VAL A 162 -1.93 15.87 2.35
CA VAL A 162 -0.81 15.85 1.42
C VAL A 162 0.35 15.01 1.93
N ILE A 163 0.73 15.13 3.21
CA ILE A 163 1.82 14.33 3.81
C ILE A 163 1.47 12.85 3.77
N MET A 164 0.23 12.49 4.13
CA MET A 164 -0.24 11.11 4.05
C MET A 164 -0.29 10.58 2.61
N ALA A 165 -0.65 11.41 1.63
CA ALA A 165 -0.63 11.04 0.22
C ALA A 165 0.81 10.92 -0.34
N ALA A 166 1.77 11.70 0.18
CA ALA A 166 3.17 11.72 -0.23
C ALA A 166 3.98 10.52 0.27
N LEU A 167 3.41 9.71 1.17
CA LEU A 167 4.00 8.44 1.58
C LEU A 167 4.38 7.58 0.36
N PRO A 168 5.51 6.86 0.40
CA PRO A 168 5.95 6.05 -0.72
C PRO A 168 5.02 4.85 -0.95
N THR A 169 5.24 4.15 -2.04
CA THR A 169 4.45 2.96 -2.38
C THR A 169 4.52 1.90 -1.28
N ALA A 170 3.39 1.28 -0.98
CA ALA A 170 3.30 0.25 0.06
C ALA A 170 4.15 -0.99 -0.28
N GLN A 171 4.89 -1.49 0.71
CA GLN A 171 5.79 -2.64 0.52
C GLN A 171 5.05 -3.96 0.25
N ASN A 172 3.83 -4.10 0.79
CA ASN A 172 2.97 -5.27 0.56
C ASN A 172 2.61 -5.51 -0.92
N ILE A 173 2.74 -4.49 -1.79
CA ILE A 173 2.52 -4.64 -3.23
C ILE A 173 3.55 -5.59 -3.84
N PHE A 174 4.79 -5.57 -3.37
CA PHE A 174 5.81 -6.52 -3.81
C PHE A 174 5.41 -7.96 -3.47
N VAL A 175 4.95 -8.20 -2.24
CA VAL A 175 4.48 -9.53 -1.81
C VAL A 175 3.29 -10.01 -2.62
N ASN A 176 2.35 -9.11 -2.92
CA ASN A 176 1.22 -9.44 -3.78
C ASN A 176 1.69 -9.78 -5.20
N ALA A 177 2.58 -8.97 -5.78
CA ALA A 177 3.14 -9.22 -7.12
C ALA A 177 3.88 -10.56 -7.19
N ASP A 178 4.64 -10.91 -6.15
CA ASP A 178 5.35 -12.18 -6.03
C ASP A 178 4.37 -13.36 -5.92
N ARG A 179 3.40 -13.27 -5.01
CA ARG A 179 2.35 -14.28 -4.81
C ARG A 179 1.58 -14.62 -6.08
N TYR A 180 1.28 -13.61 -6.90
CA TYR A 180 0.56 -13.76 -8.17
C TYR A 180 1.48 -13.96 -9.38
N SER A 181 2.80 -13.97 -9.18
CA SER A 181 3.80 -14.06 -10.24
C SER A 181 3.59 -13.03 -11.36
N ALA A 182 3.11 -11.83 -11.00
CA ALA A 182 2.66 -10.81 -11.94
C ALA A 182 3.21 -9.44 -11.56
N GLY A 183 3.93 -8.81 -12.50
CA GLY A 183 4.44 -7.44 -12.30
C GLY A 183 5.52 -7.29 -11.23
N ILE A 184 6.20 -8.38 -10.83
CA ILE A 184 7.21 -8.40 -9.76
C ILE A 184 8.27 -7.31 -9.94
N THR A 185 8.86 -7.18 -11.14
CA THR A 185 9.89 -6.16 -11.42
C THR A 185 9.35 -4.74 -11.23
N ILE A 186 8.15 -4.46 -11.73
CA ILE A 186 7.54 -3.11 -11.65
C ILE A 186 7.21 -2.78 -10.20
N ALA A 187 6.60 -3.73 -9.47
CA ALA A 187 6.26 -3.55 -8.06
C ALA A 187 7.53 -3.30 -7.22
N LYS A 188 8.55 -4.13 -7.40
CA LYS A 188 9.82 -4.03 -6.66
C LYS A 188 10.54 -2.71 -6.94
N ASP A 189 10.75 -2.39 -8.22
CA ASP A 189 11.48 -1.20 -8.62
C ASP A 189 10.71 0.09 -8.26
N THR A 190 9.37 0.09 -8.37
CA THR A 190 8.56 1.23 -7.94
C THR A 190 8.63 1.43 -6.43
N VAL A 191 8.55 0.35 -5.63
CA VAL A 191 8.71 0.44 -4.17
C VAL A 191 10.09 1.00 -3.82
N LEU A 192 11.16 0.51 -4.48
CA LEU A 192 12.51 1.03 -4.24
C LEU A 192 12.63 2.52 -4.59
N VAL A 193 12.24 2.90 -5.81
CA VAL A 193 12.35 4.28 -6.30
C VAL A 193 11.51 5.23 -5.45
N THR A 194 10.27 4.86 -5.13
CA THR A 194 9.40 5.71 -4.30
C THR A 194 9.88 5.78 -2.86
N THR A 195 10.50 4.74 -2.31
CA THR A 195 11.07 4.81 -0.95
C THR A 195 12.27 5.76 -0.89
N ILE A 196 13.14 5.73 -1.90
CA ILE A 196 14.32 6.61 -1.97
C ILE A 196 13.90 8.07 -2.26
N LEU A 197 13.06 8.29 -3.28
CA LEU A 197 12.62 9.63 -3.70
C LEU A 197 11.48 10.18 -2.83
N GLY A 198 10.79 9.34 -2.07
CA GLY A 198 9.66 9.73 -1.24
C GLY A 198 10.05 10.68 -0.12
N ILE A 199 11.20 10.45 0.52
CA ILE A 199 11.71 11.33 1.59
C ILE A 199 11.92 12.77 1.08
N PRO A 200 12.74 13.03 0.03
CA PRO A 200 12.95 14.40 -0.44
C PRO A 200 11.66 15.04 -0.98
N VAL A 201 10.80 14.27 -1.65
CA VAL A 201 9.51 14.79 -2.15
C VAL A 201 8.58 15.19 -1.00
N MET A 202 8.49 14.36 0.03
CA MET A 202 7.68 14.65 1.21
C MET A 202 8.22 15.84 1.98
N LEU A 203 9.54 15.97 2.13
CA LEU A 203 10.16 17.16 2.73
C LEU A 203 9.87 18.43 1.92
N ALA A 204 9.86 18.34 0.59
CA ALA A 204 9.50 19.47 -0.27
C ALA A 204 8.04 19.90 -0.06
N PHE A 205 7.10 18.95 -0.06
CA PHE A 205 5.70 19.25 0.25
C PHE A 205 5.51 19.77 1.67
N ALA A 206 6.24 19.20 2.64
CA ALA A 206 6.19 19.65 4.01
C ALA A 206 6.63 21.11 4.14
N GLY A 207 7.79 21.47 3.56
CA GLY A 207 8.28 22.85 3.58
C GLY A 207 7.39 23.87 2.85
N LEU A 208 6.63 23.44 1.85
CA LEU A 208 5.72 24.31 1.10
C LEU A 208 4.37 24.55 1.80
N LEU A 209 3.91 23.57 2.60
CA LEU A 209 2.57 23.57 3.19
C LEU A 209 2.57 23.63 4.72
N HIS A 210 3.76 23.70 5.35
CA HIS A 210 3.85 23.80 6.80
C HIS A 210 3.11 25.07 7.28
N PRO A 211 2.13 24.95 8.19
CA PRO A 211 1.41 26.08 8.74
C PRO A 211 2.27 26.92 9.69
#